data_AF-A0A6A1WD23-F1
#
_entry.id   AF-A0A6A1WD23-F1
#
_cell.length_a   1.000
_cell.length_b   1.000
_cell.length_c   1.000
_cell.angle_alpha   90.00
_cell.angle_beta   90.00
_cell.angle_gamma   90.00
#
_symmetry.space_group_name_H-M   'P 1'
#
loop_
_entity.id
_entity.type
_entity.pdbx_description
1 polymer ?
#
loop_
_entity_poly.entity_id
_entity_poly.type
_entity_poly.pdbx_seq_one_letter_code
_entity_poly.pdbx_strand_id
1 'polypeptide(L)'
;MCQSPLFSSGLEVANFVVASDVLRHSWFTVKELYGEINDGPSLCFSVRFKTDDRNPNYNIIAFVTWPPCARDHLQGGGGADLVSSSTLKNTFPLFEFLCTKTHPAISIHKNAIQLFDKFHGMLDSLKSQISDSKPLLVTGHGLGGSVAALFTLWLLEKMDFTKTKRPLCVTFGSPLIGDKGLQEAILQYSTWNSCFLHVVSQQDPLPRALISPNISPPTEYKPFGTFLFCSEWGRCASFEDSESILELLKATYSEVPGNQNPNQGLQFFDYAEVVRQLHRNEICKDSTTLVLQQDTQPLRAGISTQLVAIGLKQHQEQQWHRLLSNTERQERQAAIWKRQVFDPSKKLNDMKINMARLEWYKKLSKDKGTGYYDSYKNETNTSDLDVVKYKRILTCYWEELVAEVDKKPQKEGATFRTRWLFGGTNYRRMTEPLFIAEHYKNGKSDYIKTGRSEHYKLLEQWYNEDQEKAASDPLSKKANVKASLTDDSCFWARVEEARISCKLLSNGDSSVSTKNIHKANLIEFEADVLGMLENYAVTPEIFLRNSSFMQWWSEYEEIIRKNFMGTAYVSRLTNWMRNRGYRDYASGNLLIP
;
A
#
# COMPACT_ATOMS: atom_id res chain seq x y z
N MET A 1 -4.39 -3.97 -33.56
CA MET A 1 -5.19 -4.16 -32.33
C MET A 1 -6.15 -3.00 -32.19
N CYS A 2 -7.46 -3.24 -32.23
CA CYS A 2 -8.45 -2.18 -32.04
C CYS A 2 -8.42 -1.78 -30.55
N GLN A 3 -7.96 -0.56 -30.25
CA GLN A 3 -7.99 -0.06 -28.86
C GLN A 3 -9.46 0.06 -28.44
N SER A 4 -9.84 -0.58 -27.34
CA SER A 4 -11.19 -0.43 -26.79
C SER A 4 -11.47 1.05 -26.52
N PRO A 5 -12.65 1.57 -26.93
CA PRO A 5 -13.00 2.96 -26.68
C PRO A 5 -12.96 3.27 -25.18
N LEU A 6 -12.41 4.44 -24.84
CA LEU A 6 -12.41 4.99 -23.49
C LEU A 6 -13.63 5.91 -23.34
N PHE A 7 -14.25 5.85 -22.17
CA PHE A 7 -15.41 6.65 -21.78
C PHE A 7 -15.11 7.31 -20.44
N SER A 8 -15.64 8.50 -20.22
CA SER A 8 -15.74 9.05 -18.87
C SER A 8 -17.02 8.53 -18.21
N SER A 9 -17.04 8.50 -16.87
CA SER A 9 -18.20 8.02 -16.08
C SER A 9 -18.70 9.06 -15.07
N GLY A 10 -18.18 10.30 -15.16
CA GLY A 10 -18.40 11.30 -14.12
C GLY A 10 -19.83 11.83 -14.04
N LEU A 11 -20.62 11.73 -15.11
CA LEU A 11 -22.05 12.08 -15.06
C LEU A 11 -22.87 10.94 -14.47
N GLU A 12 -22.57 9.70 -14.84
CA GLU A 12 -23.25 8.51 -14.34
C GLU A 12 -23.04 8.36 -12.83
N VAL A 13 -21.80 8.55 -12.37
CA VAL A 13 -21.47 8.54 -10.94
C VAL A 13 -22.18 9.68 -10.21
N ALA A 14 -22.18 10.89 -10.77
CA ALA A 14 -22.88 12.03 -10.19
C ALA A 14 -24.39 11.78 -10.02
N ASN A 15 -25.05 11.30 -11.08
CA ASN A 15 -26.48 10.98 -11.06
C ASN A 15 -26.79 9.85 -10.06
N PHE A 16 -25.94 8.82 -10.01
CA PHE A 16 -26.06 7.75 -9.02
C PHE A 16 -25.99 8.30 -7.58
N VAL A 17 -25.04 9.19 -7.29
CA VAL A 17 -24.93 9.83 -5.97
C VAL A 17 -26.18 10.64 -5.65
N VAL A 18 -26.69 11.44 -6.60
CA VAL A 18 -27.90 12.26 -6.42
C VAL A 18 -29.14 11.39 -6.15
N ALA A 19 -29.25 10.24 -6.83
CA ALA A 19 -30.37 9.32 -6.68
C ALA A 19 -30.31 8.47 -5.38
N SER A 20 -29.15 8.39 -4.71
CA SER A 20 -28.93 7.52 -3.55
C SER A 20 -29.44 8.07 -2.20
N ASP A 21 -30.01 9.27 -2.18
CA ASP A 21 -30.38 10.04 -0.97
C ASP A 21 -29.24 10.37 0.01
N VAL A 22 -28.00 9.93 -0.28
CA VAL A 22 -26.83 10.16 0.58
C VAL A 22 -26.61 11.66 0.79
N LEU A 23 -26.70 12.48 -0.26
CA LEU A 23 -26.53 13.94 -0.16
C LEU A 23 -27.60 14.57 0.73
N ARG A 24 -28.84 14.11 0.58
CA ARG A 24 -30.01 14.63 1.31
C ARG A 24 -29.92 14.32 2.80
N HIS A 25 -29.66 13.07 3.17
CA HIS A 25 -29.55 12.68 4.58
C HIS A 25 -28.31 13.30 5.24
N SER A 26 -27.19 13.41 4.51
CA SER A 26 -25.97 14.07 5.03
C SER A 26 -26.24 15.55 5.33
N TRP A 27 -26.76 16.30 4.37
CA TRP A 27 -27.01 17.73 4.56
C TRP A 27 -28.11 18.01 5.59
N PHE A 28 -29.17 17.18 5.63
CA PHE A 28 -30.21 17.29 6.64
C PHE A 28 -29.64 17.18 8.06
N THR A 29 -28.76 16.20 8.30
CA THR A 29 -28.12 16.00 9.61
C THR A 29 -27.21 17.18 9.98
N VAL A 30 -26.46 17.71 9.01
CA VAL A 30 -25.65 18.93 9.18
C VAL A 30 -26.52 20.13 9.57
N LYS A 31 -27.67 20.31 8.90
CA LYS A 31 -28.59 21.42 9.14
C LYS A 31 -29.28 21.31 10.51
N GLU A 32 -29.71 20.11 10.90
CA GLU A 32 -30.21 19.87 12.25
C GLU A 32 -29.15 20.21 13.31
N LEU A 33 -27.90 19.79 13.11
CA LEU A 33 -26.81 20.12 14.04
C LEU A 33 -26.62 21.62 14.21
N TYR A 34 -26.70 22.40 13.12
CA TYR A 34 -26.67 23.87 13.23
C TYR A 34 -27.86 24.43 14.02
N GLY A 35 -29.05 23.84 13.89
CA GLY A 35 -30.26 24.27 14.61
C GLY A 35 -30.28 23.91 16.10
N GLU A 36 -29.53 22.88 16.51
CA GLU A 36 -29.39 22.45 17.91
C GLU A 36 -28.42 23.32 18.73
N ILE A 37 -27.59 24.14 18.06
CA ILE A 37 -26.63 25.01 18.72
C ILE A 37 -27.36 26.22 19.31
N ASN A 38 -27.66 26.15 20.62
CA ASN A 38 -28.30 27.21 21.39
C ASN A 38 -27.32 28.24 21.99
N ASP A 39 -26.07 28.23 21.54
CA ASP A 39 -25.05 29.16 22.03
C ASP A 39 -25.37 30.58 21.49
N GLY A 40 -25.42 31.59 22.38
CA GLY A 40 -25.28 32.99 21.97
C GLY A 40 -23.96 33.20 21.19
N PRO A 41 -23.65 34.40 20.66
CA PRO A 41 -22.40 34.62 19.92
C PRO A 41 -21.17 34.40 20.82
N SER A 42 -20.76 33.14 20.96
CA SER A 42 -19.58 32.71 21.66
C SER A 42 -18.39 33.05 20.76
N LEU A 43 -17.43 33.78 21.30
CA LEU A 43 -16.22 34.21 20.61
C LEU A 43 -15.26 33.05 20.26
N CYS A 44 -15.49 31.83 20.77
CA CYS A 44 -14.54 30.72 20.61
C CYS A 44 -14.94 29.77 19.47
N PHE A 45 -14.14 29.78 18.40
CA PHE A 45 -14.26 28.84 17.29
C PHE A 45 -14.05 27.40 17.77
N SER A 46 -15.04 26.54 17.57
CA SER A 46 -15.04 25.16 18.08
C SER A 46 -15.78 24.18 17.19
N VAL A 47 -15.49 22.89 17.33
CA VAL A 47 -16.21 21.81 16.65
C VAL A 47 -17.45 21.43 17.46
N ARG A 48 -18.53 21.11 16.75
CA ARG A 48 -19.72 20.42 17.27
C ARG A 48 -19.96 19.19 16.40
N PHE A 49 -20.45 18.12 17.02
CA PHE A 49 -20.81 16.91 16.30
C PHE A 49 -22.05 16.26 16.88
N LYS A 50 -22.79 15.53 16.05
CA LYS A 50 -23.90 14.65 16.46
C LYS A 50 -23.84 13.32 15.74
N THR A 51 -24.44 12.31 16.35
CA THR A 51 -24.70 11.01 15.75
C THR A 51 -26.20 10.90 15.42
N ASP A 52 -26.52 10.36 14.25
CA ASP A 52 -27.88 10.04 13.82
C ASP A 52 -27.94 8.56 13.41
N ASP A 53 -28.67 7.77 14.18
CA ASP A 53 -28.88 6.34 14.01
C ASP A 53 -30.32 6.00 13.61
N ARG A 54 -31.15 7.02 13.31
CA ARG A 54 -32.56 6.86 12.94
C ARG A 54 -32.74 6.06 11.65
N ASN A 55 -31.77 6.10 10.75
CA ASN A 55 -31.83 5.36 9.49
C ASN A 55 -31.54 3.86 9.72
N PRO A 56 -32.40 2.94 9.24
CA PRO A 56 -32.18 1.51 9.42
C PRO A 56 -30.97 0.99 8.63
N ASN A 57 -30.60 1.66 7.53
CA ASN A 57 -29.59 1.18 6.58
C ASN A 57 -28.17 1.63 6.89
N TYR A 58 -27.98 2.74 7.61
CA TYR A 58 -26.66 3.29 7.95
C TYR A 58 -26.75 4.30 9.10
N ASN A 59 -25.62 4.57 9.75
CA ASN A 59 -25.49 5.61 10.77
C ASN A 59 -24.78 6.84 10.19
N ILE A 60 -25.11 8.04 10.66
CA ILE A 60 -24.50 9.29 10.23
C ILE A 60 -23.80 9.97 11.41
N ILE A 61 -22.58 10.47 11.20
CA ILE A 61 -21.88 11.35 12.13
C ILE A 61 -21.66 12.68 11.42
N ALA A 62 -22.26 13.76 11.93
CA ALA A 62 -22.13 15.09 11.35
C ALA A 62 -21.19 15.97 12.18
N PHE A 63 -20.35 16.75 11.50
CA PHE A 63 -19.40 17.69 12.07
C PHE A 63 -19.61 19.10 11.52
N VAL A 64 -19.70 20.10 12.41
CA VAL A 64 -19.76 21.52 12.05
C VAL A 64 -18.83 22.33 12.95
N THR A 65 -18.52 23.56 12.54
CA THR A 65 -17.88 24.55 13.42
C THR A 65 -18.88 25.60 13.86
N TRP A 66 -18.71 26.09 15.09
CA TRP A 66 -19.42 27.26 15.61
C TRP A 66 -18.43 28.33 16.12
N PRO A 67 -18.54 29.59 15.67
CA PRO A 67 -19.37 30.07 14.55
C PRO A 67 -19.10 29.32 13.22
N PRO A 68 -19.99 29.41 12.22
CA PRO A 68 -19.74 28.79 10.92
C PRO A 68 -18.42 29.26 10.31
N CYS A 69 -17.74 28.35 9.63
CA CYS A 69 -16.44 28.61 9.02
C CYS A 69 -16.49 29.82 8.07
N ALA A 70 -15.51 30.71 8.21
CA ALA A 70 -15.33 31.92 7.42
C ALA A 70 -13.86 32.06 6.99
N ARG A 71 -13.53 33.03 6.12
CA ARG A 71 -12.20 33.18 5.54
C ARG A 71 -11.10 33.35 6.59
N ASP A 72 -11.38 34.12 7.63
CA ASP A 72 -10.43 34.42 8.71
C ASP A 72 -10.03 33.15 9.49
N HIS A 73 -10.88 32.12 9.47
CA HIS A 73 -10.58 30.82 10.07
C HIS A 73 -9.71 29.92 9.17
N LEU A 74 -9.40 30.34 7.94
CA LEU A 74 -8.60 29.56 6.98
C LEU A 74 -7.21 30.16 6.74
N GLN A 75 -7.01 31.46 6.99
CA GLN A 75 -5.75 32.14 6.68
C GLN A 75 -5.12 32.72 7.95
N GLY A 76 -4.11 32.03 8.49
CA GLY A 76 -3.12 32.66 9.37
C GLY A 76 -2.27 33.63 8.54
N GLY A 77 -2.06 34.86 9.03
CA GLY A 77 -1.46 35.95 8.24
C GLY A 77 -0.24 35.55 7.41
N GLY A 78 -0.41 35.43 6.08
CA GLY A 78 0.67 35.49 5.09
C GLY A 78 1.35 34.18 4.65
N GLY A 79 0.69 33.01 4.64
CA GLY A 79 1.25 31.78 4.06
C GLY A 79 0.29 30.58 4.05
N ALA A 80 0.71 29.45 3.43
CA ALA A 80 -0.01 28.18 3.55
C ALA A 80 0.10 27.67 4.99
N ASP A 81 -1.03 27.64 5.71
CA ASP A 81 -1.07 27.25 7.12
C ASP A 81 -1.08 25.72 7.30
N LEU A 82 -0.01 25.06 6.82
CA LEU A 82 0.19 23.62 6.89
C LEU A 82 1.09 23.26 8.09
N VAL A 83 0.75 22.18 8.80
CA VAL A 83 1.54 21.62 9.88
C VAL A 83 2.04 20.24 9.48
N SER A 84 3.36 20.05 9.53
CA SER A 84 3.98 18.75 9.30
C SER A 84 3.67 17.76 10.42
N SER A 85 3.34 16.54 10.05
CA SER A 85 3.24 15.36 10.93
C SER A 85 4.50 15.14 11.77
N SER A 86 5.69 15.48 11.27
CA SER A 86 6.94 15.38 12.05
C SER A 86 6.96 16.31 13.25
N THR A 87 6.32 17.48 13.14
CA THR A 87 6.18 18.45 14.24
C THR A 87 5.13 17.98 15.24
N LEU A 88 4.07 17.35 14.75
CA LEU A 88 3.00 16.79 15.57
C LEU A 88 3.41 15.51 16.31
N LYS A 89 4.45 14.81 15.88
CA LYS A 89 4.92 13.54 16.47
C LYS A 89 5.03 13.55 18.00
N ASN A 90 5.49 14.66 18.58
CA ASN A 90 5.73 14.76 20.01
C ASN A 90 4.48 15.11 20.83
N THR A 91 3.42 15.62 20.19
CA THR A 91 2.20 16.08 20.86
C THR A 91 0.94 15.31 20.44
N PHE A 92 0.89 14.84 19.19
CA PHE A 92 -0.28 14.25 18.54
C PHE A 92 0.09 13.27 17.39
N PRO A 93 0.62 12.06 17.69
CA PRO A 93 1.14 11.12 16.69
C PRO A 93 0.05 10.28 15.97
N LEU A 94 -1.14 10.83 15.72
CA LEU A 94 -2.26 10.05 15.15
C LEU A 94 -2.16 9.77 13.65
N PHE A 95 -1.46 10.61 12.88
CA PHE A 95 -1.44 10.51 11.42
C PHE A 95 -0.10 9.98 10.86
N GLU A 96 0.80 9.48 11.72
CA GLU A 96 2.07 8.87 11.30
C GLU A 96 1.87 7.62 10.43
N PHE A 97 0.74 6.94 10.60
CA PHE A 97 0.37 5.80 9.77
C PHE A 97 0.12 6.18 8.31
N LEU A 98 0.06 7.46 7.94
CA LEU A 98 -0.03 7.92 6.56
C LEU A 98 1.35 8.14 5.92
N CYS A 99 2.43 8.17 6.71
CA CYS A 99 3.78 8.37 6.20
C CYS A 99 4.27 7.13 5.46
N THR A 100 4.99 7.36 4.37
CA THR A 100 5.57 6.31 3.51
C THR A 100 7.09 6.47 3.49
N LYS A 101 7.81 5.51 2.88
CA LYS A 101 9.26 5.69 2.65
C LYS A 101 9.56 6.86 1.69
N THR A 102 8.66 7.13 0.74
CA THR A 102 8.83 8.24 -0.22
C THR A 102 8.43 9.59 0.37
N HIS A 103 7.47 9.60 1.30
CA HIS A 103 6.98 10.76 2.03
C HIS A 103 7.03 10.49 3.54
N PRO A 104 8.20 10.66 4.18
CA PRO A 104 8.38 10.37 5.61
C PRO A 104 7.61 11.35 6.51
N ALA A 105 7.17 12.48 5.96
CA ALA A 105 6.27 13.42 6.61
C ALA A 105 5.23 13.92 5.61
N ILE A 106 3.98 14.01 6.09
CA ILE A 106 2.85 14.65 5.42
C ILE A 106 2.48 15.96 6.13
N SER A 107 1.79 16.87 5.45
CA SER A 107 1.34 18.15 6.03
C SER A 107 -0.17 18.32 5.97
N ILE A 108 -0.77 18.83 7.05
CA ILE A 108 -2.22 18.98 7.22
C ILE A 108 -2.54 20.43 7.61
N HIS A 109 -3.68 20.97 7.15
CA HIS A 109 -4.18 22.30 7.48
C HIS A 109 -4.23 22.52 9.00
N LYS A 110 -3.52 23.54 9.48
CA LYS A 110 -3.30 23.83 10.90
C LYS A 110 -4.59 23.91 11.70
N ASN A 111 -5.55 24.72 11.26
CA ASN A 111 -6.78 24.90 12.05
C ASN A 111 -7.64 23.64 12.04
N ALA A 112 -7.57 22.82 10.98
CA ALA A 112 -8.32 21.57 10.94
C ALA A 112 -7.73 20.56 11.94
N ILE A 113 -6.39 20.44 11.97
CA ILE A 113 -5.72 19.53 12.91
C ILE A 113 -5.80 20.02 14.36
N GLN A 114 -5.71 21.33 14.61
CA GLN A 114 -5.88 21.90 15.96
C GLN A 114 -7.30 21.70 16.50
N LEU A 115 -8.32 21.88 15.66
CA LEU A 115 -9.69 21.56 16.01
C LEU A 115 -9.86 20.06 16.31
N PHE A 116 -9.25 19.20 15.50
CA PHE A 116 -9.30 17.76 15.71
C PHE A 116 -8.62 17.34 17.04
N ASP A 117 -7.42 17.85 17.30
CA ASP A 117 -6.62 17.58 18.51
C ASP A 117 -7.36 18.03 19.78
N LYS A 118 -7.89 19.26 19.78
CA LYS A 118 -8.66 19.82 20.91
C LYS A 118 -9.82 18.92 21.36
N PHE A 119 -10.43 18.18 20.43
CA PHE A 119 -11.58 17.31 20.70
C PHE A 119 -11.23 15.82 20.66
N HIS A 120 -9.95 15.45 20.58
CA HIS A 120 -9.53 14.06 20.41
C HIS A 120 -10.17 13.12 21.44
N GLY A 121 -10.18 13.46 22.73
CA GLY A 121 -10.76 12.59 23.77
C GLY A 121 -12.24 12.26 23.53
N MET A 122 -13.03 13.23 23.03
CA MET A 122 -14.43 13.00 22.67
C MET A 122 -14.56 12.16 21.39
N LEU A 123 -13.70 12.42 20.40
CA LEU A 123 -13.66 11.67 19.14
C LEU A 123 -13.22 10.21 19.36
N ASP A 124 -12.35 9.95 20.34
CA ASP A 124 -11.90 8.60 20.68
C ASP A 124 -13.02 7.78 21.33
N SER A 125 -13.76 8.40 22.25
CA SER A 125 -14.99 7.83 22.81
C SER A 125 -16.02 7.54 21.72
N LEU A 126 -16.23 8.49 20.79
CA LEU A 126 -17.12 8.31 19.65
C LEU A 126 -16.67 7.16 18.75
N LYS A 127 -15.37 7.11 18.42
CA LYS A 127 -14.77 6.04 17.59
C LYS A 127 -15.01 4.65 18.20
N SER A 128 -14.96 4.54 19.53
CA SER A 128 -15.19 3.29 20.25
C SER A 128 -16.66 2.84 20.28
N GLN A 129 -17.61 3.75 20.03
CA GLN A 129 -19.05 3.47 20.02
C GLN A 129 -19.59 3.10 18.63
N ILE A 130 -18.77 3.24 17.58
CA ILE A 130 -19.18 2.91 16.21
C ILE A 130 -19.39 1.40 16.10
N SER A 131 -20.59 1.01 15.70
CA SER A 131 -20.93 -0.39 15.45
C SER A 131 -20.51 -0.82 14.05
N ASP A 132 -19.89 -2.01 13.96
CA ASP A 132 -19.51 -2.63 12.69
C ASP A 132 -20.71 -3.19 11.89
N SER A 133 -21.92 -3.23 12.47
CA SER A 133 -23.08 -3.88 11.84
C SER A 133 -23.73 -3.05 10.74
N LYS A 134 -23.60 -1.72 10.81
CA LYS A 134 -24.19 -0.77 9.85
C LYS A 134 -23.09 -0.01 9.12
N PRO A 135 -23.25 0.26 7.80
CA PRO A 135 -22.43 1.25 7.12
C PRO A 135 -22.42 2.59 7.86
N LEU A 136 -21.28 3.28 7.81
CA LEU A 136 -21.08 4.57 8.45
C LEU A 136 -20.95 5.67 7.41
N LEU A 137 -21.72 6.73 7.57
CA LEU A 137 -21.62 7.98 6.84
C LEU A 137 -21.03 9.04 7.77
N VAL A 138 -19.91 9.64 7.38
CA VAL A 138 -19.31 10.76 8.10
C VAL A 138 -19.54 12.00 7.25
N THR A 139 -20.03 13.10 7.81
CA THR A 139 -20.33 14.30 7.04
C THR A 139 -19.96 15.56 7.78
N GLY A 140 -19.79 16.66 7.05
CA GLY A 140 -19.58 17.96 7.67
C GLY A 140 -19.56 19.10 6.67
N HIS A 141 -19.63 20.32 7.22
CA HIS A 141 -19.66 21.56 6.45
C HIS A 141 -18.46 22.47 6.77
N GLY A 142 -17.86 23.08 5.75
CA GLY A 142 -16.68 23.94 5.90
C GLY A 142 -15.53 23.21 6.63
N LEU A 143 -14.91 23.85 7.62
CA LEU A 143 -13.88 23.20 8.46
C LEU A 143 -14.41 22.00 9.27
N GLY A 144 -15.72 21.90 9.53
CA GLY A 144 -16.32 20.69 10.07
C GLY A 144 -16.22 19.51 9.10
N GLY A 145 -16.30 19.79 7.79
CA GLY A 145 -16.02 18.81 6.74
C GLY A 145 -14.55 18.37 6.72
N SER A 146 -13.62 19.28 7.00
CA SER A 146 -12.20 18.93 7.14
C SER A 146 -11.96 18.01 8.34
N VAL A 147 -12.61 18.29 9.49
CA VAL A 147 -12.58 17.42 10.68
C VAL A 147 -13.23 16.06 10.40
N ALA A 148 -14.35 16.02 9.68
CA ALA A 148 -15.00 14.79 9.23
C ALA A 148 -14.06 13.91 8.39
N ALA A 149 -13.31 14.52 7.47
CA ALA A 149 -12.33 13.81 6.65
C ALA A 149 -11.14 13.29 7.46
N LEU A 150 -10.59 14.10 8.39
CA LEU A 150 -9.54 13.66 9.33
C LEU A 150 -10.01 12.51 10.22
N PHE A 151 -11.24 12.59 10.73
CA PHE A 151 -11.87 11.52 11.52
C PHE A 151 -12.00 10.24 10.70
N THR A 152 -12.44 10.36 9.44
CA THR A 152 -12.55 9.21 8.53
C THR A 152 -11.18 8.57 8.26
N LEU A 153 -10.14 9.35 7.99
CA LEU A 153 -8.77 8.82 7.86
C LEU A 153 -8.34 8.07 9.12
N TRP A 154 -8.63 8.62 10.29
CA TRP A 154 -8.31 7.96 11.55
C TRP A 154 -9.13 6.68 11.80
N LEU A 155 -10.36 6.58 11.31
CA LEU A 155 -11.13 5.33 11.33
C LEU A 155 -10.46 4.27 10.44
N LEU A 156 -10.02 4.66 9.24
CA LEU A 156 -9.40 3.75 8.27
C LEU A 156 -8.10 3.12 8.80
N GLU A 157 -7.36 3.79 9.70
CA GLU A 157 -6.14 3.27 10.33
C GLU A 157 -6.30 1.85 10.90
N LYS A 158 -7.43 1.56 11.53
CA LYS A 158 -7.66 0.32 12.30
C LYS A 158 -8.74 -0.58 11.72
N MET A 159 -9.36 -0.21 10.61
CA MET A 159 -10.47 -0.98 10.06
C MET A 159 -10.01 -2.24 9.33
N ASP A 160 -10.57 -3.37 9.75
CA ASP A 160 -10.45 -4.62 9.01
C ASP A 160 -11.57 -4.71 7.96
N PHE A 161 -11.25 -4.30 6.72
CA PHE A 161 -12.20 -4.34 5.60
C PHE A 161 -12.66 -5.75 5.20
N THR A 162 -12.15 -6.82 5.83
CA THR A 162 -12.70 -8.17 5.67
C THR A 162 -13.95 -8.40 6.52
N LYS A 163 -14.15 -7.58 7.56
CA LYS A 163 -15.25 -7.69 8.52
C LYS A 163 -16.17 -6.48 8.50
N THR A 164 -15.63 -5.30 8.23
CA THR A 164 -16.37 -4.03 8.33
C THR A 164 -16.61 -3.42 6.95
N LYS A 165 -17.76 -2.76 6.79
CA LYS A 165 -18.04 -1.94 5.61
C LYS A 165 -17.26 -0.63 5.72
N ARG A 166 -16.73 -0.15 4.59
CA ARG A 166 -15.99 1.11 4.52
C ARG A 166 -16.89 2.28 4.91
N PRO A 167 -16.38 3.27 5.68
CA PRO A 167 -17.08 4.51 5.89
C PRO A 167 -17.11 5.31 4.58
N LEU A 168 -18.14 6.13 4.41
CA LEU A 168 -18.21 7.14 3.36
C LEU A 168 -18.20 8.53 4.02
N CYS A 169 -17.21 9.36 3.68
CA CYS A 169 -17.12 10.75 4.09
C CYS A 169 -17.71 11.66 3.02
N VAL A 170 -18.75 12.41 3.35
CA VAL A 170 -19.43 13.36 2.47
C VAL A 170 -19.30 14.77 3.02
N THR A 171 -18.48 15.61 2.41
CA THR A 171 -18.26 16.98 2.90
C THR A 171 -18.92 18.01 2.00
N PHE A 172 -19.47 19.08 2.58
CA PHE A 172 -20.05 20.19 1.84
C PHE A 172 -19.22 21.45 2.06
N GLY A 173 -18.78 22.10 0.98
CA GLY A 173 -18.06 23.37 1.10
C GLY A 173 -16.72 23.29 1.84
N SER A 174 -16.17 22.09 2.05
CA SER A 174 -14.92 21.93 2.79
C SER A 174 -13.74 22.51 2.00
N PRO A 175 -12.81 23.24 2.66
CA PRO A 175 -11.53 23.57 2.05
C PRO A 175 -10.68 22.30 1.83
N LEU A 176 -9.61 22.44 1.04
CA LEU A 176 -8.58 21.41 0.91
C LEU A 176 -7.84 21.22 2.24
N ILE A 177 -7.38 19.99 2.51
CA ILE A 177 -6.97 19.57 3.85
C ILE A 177 -5.46 19.44 4.01
N GLY A 178 -4.73 19.00 2.98
CA GLY A 178 -3.30 18.74 3.13
C GLY A 178 -2.52 18.82 1.83
N ASP A 179 -1.25 18.48 1.94
CA ASP A 179 -0.25 18.62 0.88
C ASP A 179 -0.23 17.43 -0.09
N LYS A 180 0.73 17.47 -1.02
CA LYS A 180 1.03 16.38 -1.94
C LYS A 180 1.39 15.08 -1.22
N GLY A 181 2.08 15.15 -0.08
CA GLY A 181 2.42 13.96 0.72
C GLY A 181 1.16 13.24 1.22
N LEU A 182 0.20 13.99 1.80
CA LEU A 182 -1.09 13.45 2.23
C LEU A 182 -1.88 12.88 1.05
N GLN A 183 -1.95 13.63 -0.05
CA GLN A 183 -2.65 13.19 -1.27
C GLN A 183 -2.09 11.87 -1.81
N GLU A 184 -0.77 11.76 -1.98
CA GLU A 184 -0.14 10.53 -2.46
C GLU A 184 -0.33 9.37 -1.49
N ALA A 185 -0.23 9.61 -0.18
CA ALA A 185 -0.49 8.59 0.84
C ALA A 185 -1.90 8.01 0.71
N ILE A 186 -2.92 8.84 0.49
CA ILE A 186 -4.31 8.40 0.32
C ILE A 186 -4.50 7.71 -1.05
N LEU A 187 -3.94 8.26 -2.13
CA LEU A 187 -4.08 7.70 -3.48
C LEU A 187 -3.41 6.33 -3.66
N GLN A 188 -2.33 6.06 -2.91
CA GLN A 188 -1.69 4.75 -2.88
C GLN A 188 -2.65 3.64 -2.42
N TYR A 189 -3.71 3.99 -1.68
CA TYR A 189 -4.80 3.08 -1.32
C TYR A 189 -6.08 3.50 -2.00
N SER A 190 -6.34 2.89 -3.14
CA SER A 190 -7.61 3.07 -3.85
C SER A 190 -8.83 2.86 -2.95
N THR A 191 -8.73 1.98 -1.95
CA THR A 191 -9.75 1.75 -0.93
C THR A 191 -10.00 2.97 -0.04
N TRP A 192 -8.96 3.69 0.38
CA TRP A 192 -9.11 4.91 1.18
C TRP A 192 -9.60 6.07 0.33
N ASN A 193 -9.01 6.30 -0.84
CA ASN A 193 -9.44 7.38 -1.73
C ASN A 193 -10.93 7.27 -2.10
N SER A 194 -11.44 6.03 -2.24
CA SER A 194 -12.87 5.76 -2.51
C SER A 194 -13.82 6.08 -1.35
N CYS A 195 -13.31 6.40 -0.16
CA CYS A 195 -14.12 6.73 1.02
C CYS A 195 -14.49 8.21 1.09
N PHE A 196 -14.06 9.06 0.15
CA PHE A 196 -14.26 10.51 0.24
C PHE A 196 -15.02 11.08 -0.96
N LEU A 197 -16.09 11.82 -0.66
CA LEU A 197 -16.92 12.56 -1.59
C LEU A 197 -17.03 14.03 -1.15
N HIS A 198 -16.45 14.93 -1.92
CA HIS A 198 -16.41 16.36 -1.65
C HIS A 198 -17.43 17.09 -2.55
N VAL A 199 -18.52 17.57 -1.96
CA VAL A 199 -19.58 18.32 -2.64
C VAL A 199 -19.20 19.80 -2.68
N VAL A 200 -19.07 20.34 -3.89
CA VAL A 200 -18.63 21.71 -4.13
C VAL A 200 -19.65 22.42 -5.02
N SER A 201 -20.30 23.45 -4.48
CA SER A 201 -21.13 24.34 -5.29
C SER A 201 -20.26 25.35 -6.05
N GLN A 202 -20.65 25.71 -7.28
CA GLN A 202 -20.07 26.85 -8.00
C GLN A 202 -20.27 28.16 -7.24
N GLN A 203 -21.38 28.28 -6.50
CA GLN A 203 -21.74 29.48 -5.74
C GLN A 203 -21.05 29.57 -4.37
N ASP A 204 -20.38 28.49 -3.92
CA ASP A 204 -19.69 28.47 -2.64
C ASP A 204 -18.19 28.81 -2.81
N PRO A 205 -17.73 29.98 -2.33
CA PRO A 205 -16.33 30.36 -2.40
C PRO A 205 -15.40 29.61 -1.43
N LEU A 206 -15.93 28.94 -0.40
CA LEU A 206 -15.13 28.37 0.70
C LEU A 206 -14.15 27.27 0.25
N PRO A 207 -14.54 26.26 -0.58
CA PRO A 207 -13.63 25.25 -1.11
C PRO A 207 -12.42 25.81 -1.86
N ARG A 208 -12.54 27.05 -2.37
CA ARG A 208 -11.54 27.70 -3.23
C ARG A 208 -10.65 28.69 -2.48
N ALA A 209 -10.94 28.94 -1.19
CA ALA A 209 -10.27 29.96 -0.40
C ALA A 209 -8.76 29.71 -0.22
N LEU A 210 -8.31 28.45 -0.28
CA LEU A 210 -6.90 28.04 -0.11
C LEU A 210 -6.12 27.90 -1.42
N ILE A 211 -6.77 28.15 -2.57
CA ILE A 211 -6.20 27.91 -3.92
C ILE A 211 -6.37 29.13 -4.84
N SER A 212 -6.71 30.29 -4.26
CA SER A 212 -6.85 31.54 -4.99
C SER A 212 -5.55 31.85 -5.73
N PRO A 213 -5.61 32.27 -7.02
CA PRO A 213 -4.42 32.58 -7.82
C PRO A 213 -3.59 33.75 -7.26
N ASN A 214 -4.16 34.50 -6.31
CA ASN A 214 -3.50 35.62 -5.63
C ASN A 214 -2.63 35.18 -4.43
N ILE A 215 -2.64 33.88 -4.08
CA ILE A 215 -1.80 33.34 -3.00
C ILE A 215 -0.37 33.14 -3.56
N SER A 216 0.58 33.87 -2.98
CA SER A 216 2.02 33.71 -3.23
C SER A 216 2.70 33.28 -1.92
N PRO A 217 3.44 32.15 -1.88
CA PRO A 217 3.75 31.22 -2.97
C PRO A 217 2.54 30.37 -3.43
N PRO A 218 2.64 29.66 -4.57
CA PRO A 218 1.58 28.78 -5.07
C PRO A 218 1.10 27.79 -4.01
N THR A 219 -0.22 27.51 -4.01
CA THR A 219 -0.84 26.60 -3.04
C THR A 219 -0.16 25.23 -3.02
N GLU A 220 0.22 24.79 -1.82
CA GLU A 220 0.76 23.45 -1.56
C GLU A 220 -0.37 22.42 -1.34
N TYR A 221 -1.61 22.88 -1.19
CA TYR A 221 -2.77 22.03 -0.96
C TYR A 221 -3.12 21.20 -2.19
N LYS A 222 -3.41 19.92 -1.97
CA LYS A 222 -3.79 18.96 -3.01
C LYS A 222 -5.14 18.29 -2.69
N PRO A 223 -6.03 18.14 -3.69
CA PRO A 223 -7.28 17.40 -3.51
C PRO A 223 -7.05 15.89 -3.50
N PHE A 224 -7.82 15.19 -2.69
CA PHE A 224 -7.93 13.73 -2.70
C PHE A 224 -9.41 13.32 -2.66
N GLY A 225 -9.72 12.07 -2.96
CA GLY A 225 -11.10 11.60 -3.04
C GLY A 225 -11.81 12.02 -4.33
N THR A 226 -13.13 11.83 -4.34
CA THR A 226 -14.01 12.21 -5.46
C THR A 226 -14.62 13.57 -5.20
N PHE A 227 -14.61 14.47 -6.17
CA PHE A 227 -15.26 15.78 -6.07
C PHE A 227 -16.51 15.81 -6.93
N LEU A 228 -17.64 16.19 -6.33
CA LEU A 228 -18.91 16.43 -7.01
C LEU A 228 -19.11 17.93 -7.17
N PHE A 229 -18.88 18.44 -8.38
CA PHE A 229 -19.09 19.84 -8.71
C PHE A 229 -20.55 20.07 -9.09
N CYS A 230 -21.19 21.02 -8.44
CA CYS A 230 -22.59 21.36 -8.63
C CYS A 230 -22.72 22.76 -9.21
N SER A 231 -23.44 22.90 -10.32
CA SER A 231 -23.72 24.19 -10.94
C SER A 231 -24.96 24.86 -10.36
N GLU A 232 -25.13 26.14 -10.68
CA GLU A 232 -26.29 26.94 -10.26
C GLU A 232 -27.62 26.49 -10.89
N TRP A 233 -27.59 25.70 -11.97
CA TRP A 233 -28.81 25.18 -12.63
C TRP A 233 -29.19 23.78 -12.14
N GLY A 234 -28.63 23.32 -11.02
CA GLY A 234 -28.94 22.01 -10.45
C GLY A 234 -28.44 20.84 -11.28
N ARG A 235 -27.29 20.98 -11.95
CA ARG A 235 -26.57 19.88 -12.61
C ARG A 235 -25.25 19.62 -11.89
N CYS A 236 -24.73 18.41 -12.01
CA CYS A 236 -23.44 18.08 -11.40
C CYS A 236 -22.65 17.06 -12.22
N ALA A 237 -21.34 17.03 -11.98
CA ALA A 237 -20.45 16.00 -12.49
C ALA A 237 -19.39 15.67 -11.44
N SER A 238 -18.97 14.40 -11.42
CA SER A 238 -17.91 13.93 -10.52
C SER A 238 -16.56 13.84 -11.22
N PHE A 239 -15.50 14.12 -10.48
CA PHE A 239 -14.11 14.01 -10.93
C PHE A 239 -13.27 13.34 -9.83
N GLU A 240 -12.32 12.48 -10.22
CA GLU A 240 -11.43 11.76 -9.29
C GLU A 240 -9.96 12.20 -9.44
N ASP A 241 -9.56 12.70 -10.61
CA ASP A 241 -8.17 13.08 -10.87
C ASP A 241 -7.81 14.39 -10.15
N SER A 242 -6.81 14.32 -9.27
CA SER A 242 -6.43 15.44 -8.41
C SER A 242 -6.01 16.70 -9.19
N GLU A 243 -5.24 16.56 -10.27
CA GLU A 243 -4.76 17.72 -11.02
C GLU A 243 -5.92 18.38 -11.77
N SER A 244 -6.82 17.57 -12.36
CA SER A 244 -8.05 18.04 -12.99
C SER A 244 -8.96 18.75 -11.99
N ILE A 245 -9.18 18.17 -10.80
CA ILE A 245 -9.97 18.80 -9.73
C ILE A 245 -9.37 20.16 -9.35
N LEU A 246 -8.05 20.26 -9.20
CA LEU A 246 -7.38 21.51 -8.84
C LEU A 246 -7.54 22.58 -9.94
N GLU A 247 -7.43 22.20 -11.22
CA GLU A 247 -7.70 23.10 -12.35
C GLU A 247 -9.16 23.55 -12.38
N LEU A 248 -10.11 22.64 -12.14
CA LEU A 248 -11.54 22.93 -12.13
C LEU A 248 -11.95 23.83 -10.97
N LEU A 249 -11.38 23.64 -9.78
CA LEU A 249 -11.61 24.53 -8.65
C LEU A 249 -11.13 25.96 -8.96
N LYS A 250 -9.97 26.11 -9.62
CA LYS A 250 -9.46 27.42 -10.08
C LYS A 250 -10.34 28.05 -11.17
N ALA A 251 -10.77 27.25 -12.15
CA ALA A 251 -11.61 27.73 -13.25
C ALA A 251 -12.97 28.23 -12.74
N THR A 252 -13.61 27.45 -11.87
CA THR A 252 -14.90 27.80 -11.27
C THR A 252 -14.82 28.96 -10.27
N TYR A 253 -13.63 29.24 -9.70
CA TYR A 253 -13.41 30.44 -8.89
C TYR A 253 -13.54 31.74 -9.71
N SER A 254 -12.94 31.75 -10.91
CA SER A 254 -12.89 32.92 -11.80
C SER A 254 -14.24 33.30 -12.42
N GLU A 255 -15.17 32.35 -12.52
CA GLU A 255 -16.50 32.56 -13.11
C GLU A 255 -17.49 33.28 -12.18
N VAL A 256 -17.20 33.39 -10.87
CA VAL A 256 -18.12 33.99 -9.89
C VAL A 256 -17.74 35.47 -9.68
N PRO A 257 -18.59 36.44 -10.08
CA PRO A 257 -18.27 37.88 -10.01
C PRO A 257 -17.96 38.39 -8.59
N GLY A 258 -18.56 37.78 -7.55
CA GLY A 258 -18.34 38.14 -6.15
C GLY A 258 -17.00 37.69 -5.55
N ASN A 259 -16.27 36.79 -6.22
CA ASN A 259 -15.00 36.24 -5.71
C ASN A 259 -13.79 37.15 -5.97
N GLN A 260 -13.98 38.24 -6.71
CA GLN A 260 -12.93 39.21 -7.05
C GLN A 260 -12.71 40.25 -5.94
N ASN A 261 -13.59 40.33 -4.94
CA ASN A 261 -13.49 41.29 -3.84
C ASN A 261 -13.03 40.58 -2.54
N PRO A 262 -11.73 40.60 -2.19
CA PRO A 262 -11.18 39.88 -1.04
C PRO A 262 -11.73 40.36 0.32
N ASN A 263 -12.35 41.54 0.36
CA ASN A 263 -12.89 42.18 1.57
C ASN A 263 -14.36 41.82 1.86
N GLN A 264 -15.04 41.09 0.96
CA GLN A 264 -16.40 40.60 1.23
C GLN A 264 -16.28 39.28 2.01
N GLY A 265 -16.70 39.28 3.27
CA GLY A 265 -16.62 38.10 4.14
C GLY A 265 -17.33 36.89 3.54
N LEU A 266 -16.73 35.70 3.66
CA LEU A 266 -17.39 34.45 3.30
C LEU A 266 -18.59 34.24 4.24
N GLN A 267 -19.81 34.38 3.71
CA GLN A 267 -21.03 34.11 4.46
C GLN A 267 -21.35 32.61 4.46
N PHE A 268 -22.09 32.15 5.47
CA PHE A 268 -22.63 30.80 5.51
C PHE A 268 -23.41 30.47 4.23
N PHE A 269 -23.03 29.39 3.55
CA PHE A 269 -23.68 28.91 2.33
C PHE A 269 -24.55 27.68 2.64
N ASP A 270 -25.87 27.78 2.43
CA ASP A 270 -26.80 26.66 2.66
C ASP A 270 -26.89 25.76 1.42
N TYR A 271 -26.33 24.55 1.49
CA TYR A 271 -26.41 23.54 0.44
C TYR A 271 -27.82 22.92 0.26
N ALA A 272 -28.83 23.29 1.06
CA ALA A 272 -30.17 22.72 0.97
C ALA A 272 -30.82 22.97 -0.39
N GLU A 273 -30.61 24.17 -0.96
CA GLU A 273 -31.10 24.51 -2.30
C GLU A 273 -30.42 23.64 -3.36
N VAL A 274 -29.09 23.55 -3.29
CA VAL A 274 -28.27 22.77 -4.23
C VAL A 274 -28.74 21.31 -4.25
N VAL A 275 -28.81 20.66 -3.08
CA VAL A 275 -29.22 19.25 -2.97
C VAL A 275 -30.63 19.03 -3.49
N ARG A 276 -31.56 19.95 -3.20
CA ARG A 276 -32.95 19.87 -3.66
C ARG A 276 -33.08 20.04 -5.17
N GLN A 277 -32.34 20.98 -5.76
CA GLN A 277 -32.33 21.19 -7.22
C GLN A 277 -31.76 19.98 -7.96
N LEU A 278 -30.64 19.42 -7.49
CA LEU A 278 -30.04 18.21 -8.05
C LEU A 278 -31.06 17.05 -8.09
N HIS A 279 -31.72 16.80 -6.95
CA HIS A 279 -32.70 15.73 -6.86
C HIS A 279 -33.94 15.98 -7.75
N ARG A 280 -34.42 17.23 -7.82
CA ARG A 280 -35.52 17.60 -8.71
C ARG A 280 -35.17 17.35 -10.18
N ASN A 281 -33.97 17.76 -10.61
CA ASN A 281 -33.54 17.63 -11.99
C ASN A 281 -33.33 16.18 -12.42
N GLU A 282 -32.85 15.33 -11.50
CA GLU A 282 -32.73 13.88 -11.73
C GLU A 282 -34.11 13.23 -11.95
N ILE A 283 -35.10 13.59 -11.12
CA ILE A 283 -36.48 13.09 -11.28
C ILE A 283 -37.11 13.57 -12.58
N CYS A 284 -36.94 14.85 -12.91
CA CYS A 284 -37.59 15.48 -14.06
C CYS A 284 -36.94 15.11 -15.41
N LYS A 285 -35.79 14.41 -15.42
CA LYS A 285 -35.00 14.11 -16.63
C LYS A 285 -34.93 15.31 -17.58
N ASP A 286 -34.49 16.45 -17.04
CA ASP A 286 -34.46 17.71 -17.77
C ASP A 286 -33.77 17.50 -19.13
N SER A 287 -34.60 17.49 -20.19
CA SER A 287 -34.24 16.99 -21.51
C SER A 287 -33.52 18.05 -22.35
N THR A 288 -32.95 19.08 -21.72
CA THR A 288 -32.01 19.97 -22.39
C THR A 288 -30.73 19.18 -22.63
N THR A 289 -30.75 18.42 -23.72
CA THR A 289 -29.60 17.86 -24.41
C THR A 289 -28.55 18.95 -24.41
N LEU A 290 -27.43 18.69 -23.75
CA LEU A 290 -26.23 19.48 -23.96
C LEU A 290 -25.91 19.28 -25.44
N VAL A 291 -26.32 20.22 -26.29
CA VAL A 291 -26.04 20.19 -27.73
C VAL A 291 -24.55 20.45 -27.88
N LEU A 292 -23.79 19.38 -27.75
CA LEU A 292 -22.37 19.37 -28.02
C LEU A 292 -22.18 19.09 -29.50
N GLN A 293 -21.14 19.71 -30.07
CA GLN A 293 -20.67 19.35 -31.41
C GLN A 293 -20.46 17.83 -31.49
N GLN A 294 -20.71 17.24 -32.67
CA GLN A 294 -20.41 15.82 -32.92
C GLN A 294 -18.91 15.56 -32.75
N ASP A 295 -18.47 15.28 -31.52
CA ASP A 295 -17.13 14.77 -31.24
C ASP A 295 -17.08 13.29 -31.62
N THR A 296 -16.14 12.93 -32.48
CA THR A 296 -15.95 11.54 -32.94
C THR A 296 -15.32 10.64 -31.87
N GLN A 297 -14.85 11.21 -30.75
CA GLN A 297 -14.17 10.49 -29.67
C GLN A 297 -15.04 10.45 -28.38
N PRO A 298 -15.47 9.26 -27.91
CA PRO A 298 -16.39 9.13 -26.79
C PRO A 298 -15.90 9.74 -25.47
N LEU A 299 -14.61 9.57 -25.14
CA LEU A 299 -14.00 10.12 -23.92
C LEU A 299 -14.11 11.66 -23.90
N ARG A 300 -13.73 12.31 -25.00
CA ARG A 300 -13.74 13.76 -25.13
C ARG A 300 -15.16 14.30 -25.07
N ALA A 301 -16.12 13.64 -25.74
CA ALA A 301 -17.53 14.00 -25.68
C ALA A 301 -18.08 13.92 -24.24
N GLY A 302 -17.74 12.85 -23.50
CA GLY A 302 -18.15 12.69 -22.10
C GLY A 302 -17.58 13.79 -21.19
N ILE A 303 -16.29 14.10 -21.33
CA ILE A 303 -15.65 15.16 -20.54
C ILE A 303 -16.23 16.54 -20.90
N SER A 304 -16.44 16.82 -22.19
CA SER A 304 -17.10 18.04 -22.64
C SER A 304 -18.47 18.19 -21.97
N THR A 305 -19.25 17.11 -21.92
CA THR A 305 -20.56 17.07 -21.24
C THR A 305 -20.44 17.35 -19.74
N GLN A 306 -19.46 16.75 -19.06
CA GLN A 306 -19.18 17.01 -17.63
C GLN A 306 -18.84 18.48 -17.37
N LEU A 307 -17.98 19.08 -18.19
CA LEU A 307 -17.56 20.46 -18.03
C LEU A 307 -18.72 21.45 -18.22
N VAL A 308 -19.66 21.17 -19.15
CA VAL A 308 -20.85 22.02 -19.30
C VAL A 308 -21.82 21.81 -18.13
N ALA A 309 -21.98 20.58 -17.63
CA ALA A 309 -22.86 20.28 -16.50
C ALA A 309 -22.47 21.04 -15.21
N ILE A 310 -21.17 21.33 -15.03
CA ILE A 310 -20.66 22.10 -13.88
C ILE A 310 -20.63 23.61 -14.11
N GLY A 311 -21.07 24.09 -15.28
CA GLY A 311 -21.27 25.51 -15.56
C GLY A 311 -20.12 26.30 -16.10
N LEU A 312 -19.11 25.61 -16.62
CA LEU A 312 -18.07 26.27 -17.40
C LEU A 312 -18.64 26.59 -18.79
N LYS A 313 -18.61 27.87 -19.17
CA LYS A 313 -19.16 28.35 -20.45
C LYS A 313 -18.18 28.11 -21.59
N GLN A 314 -18.68 27.66 -22.74
CA GLN A 314 -17.88 27.43 -23.95
C GLN A 314 -17.39 28.74 -24.62
N HIS A 315 -17.87 29.91 -24.18
CA HIS A 315 -17.57 31.21 -24.79
C HIS A 315 -16.15 31.74 -24.50
N GLN A 316 -15.42 31.18 -23.54
CA GLN A 316 -13.98 31.42 -23.36
C GLN A 316 -13.17 30.31 -24.04
N GLU A 317 -13.17 30.30 -25.38
CA GLU A 317 -12.66 29.19 -26.19
C GLU A 317 -11.27 28.69 -25.75
N GLN A 318 -10.32 29.59 -25.50
CA GLN A 318 -8.95 29.20 -25.14
C GLN A 318 -8.83 28.50 -23.78
N GLN A 319 -9.53 28.98 -22.75
CA GLN A 319 -9.50 28.37 -21.41
C GLN A 319 -10.27 27.05 -21.39
N TRP A 320 -11.44 27.03 -22.05
CA TRP A 320 -12.25 25.82 -22.22
C TRP A 320 -11.48 24.69 -22.91
N HIS A 321 -10.87 24.97 -24.06
CA HIS A 321 -10.11 23.96 -24.81
C HIS A 321 -8.89 23.44 -24.04
N ARG A 322 -8.26 24.29 -23.23
CA ARG A 322 -7.17 23.88 -22.33
C ARG A 322 -7.66 22.93 -21.25
N LEU A 323 -8.73 23.28 -20.53
CA LEU A 323 -9.33 22.43 -19.49
C LEU A 323 -9.81 21.09 -20.04
N LEU A 324 -10.49 21.11 -21.20
CA LEU A 324 -10.93 19.90 -21.89
C LEU A 324 -9.76 18.99 -22.23
N SER A 325 -8.70 19.54 -22.85
CA SER A 325 -7.55 18.74 -23.27
C SER A 325 -6.73 18.21 -22.08
N ASN A 326 -6.59 19.01 -21.01
CA ASN A 326 -5.92 18.59 -19.79
C ASN A 326 -6.70 17.48 -19.08
N THR A 327 -8.00 17.67 -18.87
CA THR A 327 -8.87 16.67 -18.22
C THR A 327 -8.91 15.38 -19.04
N GLU A 328 -9.02 15.48 -20.38
CA GLU A 328 -8.96 14.31 -21.28
C GLU A 328 -7.64 13.55 -21.10
N ARG A 329 -6.51 14.25 -21.11
CA ARG A 329 -5.20 13.64 -20.92
C ARG A 329 -5.10 12.93 -19.57
N GLN A 330 -5.56 13.55 -18.49
CA GLN A 330 -5.48 12.97 -17.15
C GLN A 330 -6.39 11.76 -16.99
N GLU A 331 -7.64 11.82 -17.45
CA GLU A 331 -8.58 10.68 -17.45
C GLU A 331 -8.03 9.51 -18.27
N ARG A 332 -7.44 9.78 -19.44
CA ARG A 332 -6.80 8.75 -20.27
C ARG A 332 -5.64 8.09 -19.53
N GLN A 333 -4.79 8.89 -18.90
CA GLN A 333 -3.63 8.41 -18.17
C GLN A 333 -4.04 7.62 -16.92
N ALA A 334 -5.06 8.08 -16.19
CA ALA A 334 -5.66 7.37 -15.08
C ALA A 334 -6.27 6.02 -15.51
N ALA A 335 -6.97 5.97 -16.64
CA ALA A 335 -7.50 4.73 -17.19
C ALA A 335 -6.41 3.73 -17.59
N ILE A 336 -5.29 4.21 -18.16
CA ILE A 336 -4.13 3.39 -18.49
C ILE A 336 -3.46 2.87 -17.20
N TRP A 337 -3.23 3.75 -16.23
CA TRP A 337 -2.69 3.36 -14.92
C TRP A 337 -3.58 2.33 -14.24
N LYS A 338 -4.90 2.56 -14.12
CA LYS A 338 -5.85 1.60 -13.53
C LYS A 338 -5.82 0.22 -14.20
N ARG A 339 -5.50 0.13 -15.51
CA ARG A 339 -5.29 -1.14 -16.23
C ARG A 339 -3.94 -1.79 -15.96
N GLN A 340 -2.91 -0.98 -15.69
CA GLN A 340 -1.54 -1.42 -15.40
C GLN A 340 -1.31 -1.70 -13.91
N VAL A 341 -2.21 -1.27 -13.01
CA VAL A 341 -2.12 -1.56 -11.58
C VAL A 341 -1.92 -3.06 -11.40
N PHE A 342 -0.82 -3.41 -10.74
CA PHE A 342 -0.50 -4.77 -10.38
C PHE A 342 -1.63 -5.33 -9.51
N ASP A 343 -2.32 -6.34 -10.01
CA ASP A 343 -3.33 -7.08 -9.27
C ASP A 343 -2.74 -8.44 -8.88
N PRO A 344 -2.32 -8.62 -7.61
CA PRO A 344 -1.76 -9.87 -7.13
C PRO A 344 -2.71 -11.05 -7.33
N SER A 345 -4.03 -10.81 -7.35
CA SER A 345 -5.04 -11.86 -7.47
C SER A 345 -5.14 -12.40 -8.89
N LYS A 346 -4.99 -11.56 -9.92
CA LYS A 346 -5.01 -11.98 -11.33
C LYS A 346 -3.80 -12.83 -11.69
N LYS A 347 -2.61 -12.47 -11.18
CA LYS A 347 -1.36 -13.22 -11.42
C LYS A 347 -1.13 -14.37 -10.41
N LEU A 348 -2.02 -14.56 -9.43
CA LEU A 348 -1.87 -15.58 -8.38
C LEU A 348 -1.87 -17.01 -8.94
N ASN A 349 -2.75 -17.30 -9.89
CA ASN A 349 -2.82 -18.64 -10.50
C ASN A 349 -1.56 -18.96 -11.28
N ASP A 350 -1.04 -17.98 -12.04
CA ASP A 350 0.23 -18.13 -12.75
C ASP A 350 1.38 -18.37 -11.77
N MET A 351 1.41 -17.67 -10.63
CA MET A 351 2.40 -17.90 -9.58
C MET A 351 2.32 -19.33 -9.04
N LYS A 352 1.12 -19.81 -8.70
CA LYS A 352 0.91 -21.17 -8.18
C LYS A 352 1.35 -22.24 -9.19
N ILE A 353 1.04 -22.05 -10.47
CA ILE A 353 1.46 -22.96 -11.55
C ILE A 353 2.99 -23.02 -11.65
N ASN A 354 3.67 -21.87 -11.61
CA ASN A 354 5.13 -21.83 -11.70
C ASN A 354 5.82 -22.38 -10.43
N MET A 355 5.23 -22.18 -9.24
CA MET A 355 5.71 -22.84 -8.02
C MET A 355 5.58 -24.36 -8.10
N ALA A 356 4.42 -24.89 -8.53
CA ALA A 356 4.21 -26.32 -8.69
C ALA A 356 5.20 -26.94 -9.72
N ARG A 357 5.55 -26.19 -10.77
CA ARG A 357 6.58 -26.61 -11.73
C ARG A 357 7.98 -26.67 -11.12
N LEU A 358 8.33 -25.75 -10.22
CA LEU A 358 9.59 -25.82 -9.46
C LEU A 358 9.60 -26.99 -8.47
N GLU A 359 8.47 -27.27 -7.81
CA GLU A 359 8.32 -28.46 -6.95
C GLU A 359 8.49 -29.75 -7.75
N TRP A 360 7.93 -29.82 -8.96
CA TRP A 360 8.13 -30.95 -9.86
C TRP A 360 9.58 -31.09 -10.30
N TYR A 361 10.24 -29.99 -10.68
CA TYR A 361 11.67 -30.00 -10.96
C TYR A 361 12.48 -30.52 -9.77
N LYS A 362 12.17 -30.03 -8.57
CA LYS A 362 12.84 -30.46 -7.34
C LYS A 362 12.71 -31.96 -7.09
N LYS A 363 11.51 -32.51 -7.29
CA LYS A 363 11.27 -33.95 -7.22
C LYS A 363 12.10 -34.74 -8.24
N LEU A 364 12.10 -34.34 -9.51
CA LEU A 364 12.87 -35.03 -10.55
C LEU A 364 14.38 -35.01 -10.29
N SER A 365 14.92 -33.88 -9.84
CA SER A 365 16.34 -33.75 -9.49
C SER A 365 16.72 -34.61 -8.27
N LYS A 366 15.79 -34.79 -7.33
CA LYS A 366 15.95 -35.71 -6.20
C LYS A 366 15.98 -37.17 -6.67
N ASP A 367 15.07 -37.55 -7.57
CA ASP A 367 15.01 -38.92 -8.12
C ASP A 367 16.28 -39.28 -8.92
N LYS A 368 16.95 -38.28 -9.50
CA LYS A 368 18.27 -38.42 -10.14
C LYS A 368 19.44 -38.51 -9.15
N GLY A 369 19.22 -38.31 -7.85
CA GLY A 369 20.25 -38.40 -6.82
C GLY A 369 21.21 -37.20 -6.74
N THR A 370 20.89 -36.09 -7.40
CA THR A 370 21.72 -34.87 -7.42
C THR A 370 21.11 -33.75 -6.58
N GLY A 371 19.79 -33.64 -6.54
CA GLY A 371 19.10 -32.55 -5.88
C GLY A 371 19.02 -31.31 -6.76
N TYR A 372 17.99 -30.49 -6.54
CA TYR A 372 17.61 -29.43 -7.48
C TYR A 372 18.62 -28.27 -7.57
N TYR A 373 19.28 -27.94 -6.45
CA TYR A 373 20.33 -26.94 -6.39
C TYR A 373 21.51 -27.30 -7.31
N ASP A 374 22.10 -28.48 -7.09
CA ASP A 374 23.23 -28.98 -7.88
C ASP A 374 22.83 -29.30 -9.32
N SER A 375 21.62 -29.80 -9.54
CA SER A 375 21.10 -30.02 -10.90
C SER A 375 21.04 -28.73 -11.71
N TYR A 376 20.60 -27.63 -11.09
CA TYR A 376 20.51 -26.32 -11.72
C TYR A 376 21.90 -25.72 -11.94
N LYS A 377 22.77 -25.75 -10.92
CA LYS A 377 24.16 -25.26 -10.99
C LYS A 377 24.92 -25.91 -12.15
N ASN A 378 24.76 -27.23 -12.31
CA ASN A 378 25.49 -28.03 -13.29
C ASN A 378 24.76 -28.15 -14.64
N GLU A 379 23.60 -27.50 -14.84
CA GLU A 379 22.80 -27.57 -16.09
C GLU A 379 22.45 -29.00 -16.56
N THR A 380 22.25 -29.93 -15.61
CA THR A 380 21.94 -31.35 -15.89
C THR A 380 20.48 -31.60 -16.31
N ASN A 381 19.87 -30.61 -17.00
CA ASN A 381 18.43 -30.49 -17.22
C ASN A 381 17.80 -31.70 -17.93
N THR A 382 16.58 -32.02 -17.51
CA THR A 382 15.62 -32.77 -18.34
C THR A 382 15.07 -31.82 -19.40
N SER A 383 15.03 -32.25 -20.67
CA SER A 383 14.59 -31.46 -21.84
C SER A 383 13.23 -30.76 -21.69
N ASP A 384 12.38 -31.23 -20.78
CA ASP A 384 10.96 -30.89 -20.74
C ASP A 384 10.60 -29.78 -19.73
N LEU A 385 11.57 -29.24 -18.97
CA LEU A 385 11.33 -28.23 -17.94
C LEU A 385 12.18 -26.97 -18.14
N ASP A 386 11.51 -25.83 -18.27
CA ASP A 386 12.13 -24.51 -18.40
C ASP A 386 12.21 -23.81 -17.03
N VAL A 387 13.11 -24.30 -16.18
CA VAL A 387 13.31 -23.82 -14.81
C VAL A 387 13.71 -22.34 -14.79
N VAL A 388 14.52 -21.91 -15.77
CA VAL A 388 14.96 -20.52 -15.91
C VAL A 388 13.75 -19.60 -16.13
N LYS A 389 12.81 -19.99 -16.99
CA LYS A 389 11.57 -19.25 -17.19
C LYS A 389 10.70 -19.21 -15.94
N TYR A 390 10.52 -20.33 -15.24
CA TYR A 390 9.69 -20.37 -14.03
C TYR A 390 10.27 -19.48 -12.93
N LYS A 391 11.59 -19.59 -12.68
CA LYS A 391 12.35 -18.72 -11.77
C LYS A 391 12.14 -17.25 -12.11
N ARG A 392 12.27 -16.86 -13.39
CA ARG A 392 12.11 -15.48 -13.84
C ARG A 392 10.69 -14.95 -13.60
N ILE A 393 9.66 -15.72 -13.97
CA ILE A 393 8.25 -15.31 -13.78
C ILE A 393 7.94 -15.09 -12.29
N LEU A 394 8.38 -16.01 -11.43
CA LEU A 394 8.18 -15.88 -9.99
C LEU A 394 8.93 -14.67 -9.43
N THR A 395 10.16 -14.44 -9.88
CA THR A 395 10.98 -13.31 -9.41
C THR A 395 10.32 -11.98 -9.75
N CYS A 396 9.90 -11.77 -11.00
CA CYS A 396 9.23 -10.54 -11.39
C CYS A 396 7.94 -10.30 -10.57
N TYR A 397 7.15 -11.35 -10.32
CA TYR A 397 5.94 -11.24 -9.51
C TYR A 397 6.24 -10.79 -8.07
N TRP A 398 7.22 -11.43 -7.41
CA TRP A 398 7.54 -11.12 -6.02
C TRP A 398 8.29 -9.80 -5.87
N GLU A 399 9.12 -9.40 -6.82
CA GLU A 399 9.74 -8.07 -6.86
C GLU A 399 8.68 -6.97 -7.00
N GLU A 400 7.73 -7.12 -7.94
CA GLU A 400 6.58 -6.20 -8.08
C GLU A 400 5.76 -6.14 -6.78
N LEU A 401 5.40 -7.30 -6.21
CA LEU A 401 4.59 -7.35 -4.98
C LEU A 401 5.31 -6.72 -3.79
N VAL A 402 6.60 -7.03 -3.57
CA VAL A 402 7.39 -6.48 -2.47
C VAL A 402 7.52 -4.97 -2.63
N ALA A 403 7.79 -4.46 -3.84
CA ALA A 403 7.87 -3.03 -4.09
C ALA A 403 6.55 -2.31 -3.82
N GLU A 404 5.41 -2.90 -4.19
CA GLU A 404 4.09 -2.34 -3.90
C GLU A 404 3.75 -2.36 -2.40
N VAL A 405 4.19 -3.39 -1.66
CA VAL A 405 4.03 -3.46 -0.20
C VAL A 405 4.96 -2.48 0.52
N ASP A 406 6.17 -2.25 -0.01
CA ASP A 406 7.15 -1.39 0.63
C ASP A 406 6.81 0.11 0.51
N LYS A 407 6.04 0.48 -0.52
CA LYS A 407 5.49 1.84 -0.68
C LYS A 407 4.34 2.14 0.28
N LYS A 408 3.59 1.10 0.70
CA LYS A 408 2.42 1.24 1.55
C LYS A 408 2.80 1.72 2.97
N PRO A 409 2.08 2.69 3.56
CA PRO A 409 2.22 3.05 4.95
C PRO A 409 2.22 1.89 5.94
N GLN A 410 2.93 2.15 7.03
CA GLN A 410 3.52 1.13 7.89
C GLN A 410 2.51 0.19 8.56
N LYS A 411 1.28 0.64 8.86
CA LYS A 411 0.29 -0.15 9.62
C LYS A 411 -0.60 -1.04 8.74
N GLU A 412 -1.07 -0.57 7.59
CA GLU A 412 -1.84 -1.43 6.66
C GLU A 412 -0.96 -2.44 5.91
N GLY A 413 0.35 -2.16 5.78
CA GLY A 413 1.32 -3.14 5.32
C GLY A 413 1.28 -4.43 6.15
N ALA A 414 0.97 -4.36 7.46
CA ALA A 414 0.97 -5.51 8.36
C ALA A 414 -0.11 -6.56 8.03
N THR A 415 -1.37 -6.14 7.81
CA THR A 415 -2.45 -7.07 7.46
C THR A 415 -2.28 -7.64 6.05
N PHE A 416 -1.77 -6.83 5.12
CA PHE A 416 -1.43 -7.28 3.78
C PHE A 416 -0.25 -8.26 3.80
N ARG A 417 0.77 -8.06 4.64
CA ARG A 417 1.89 -9.00 4.86
C ARG A 417 1.35 -10.37 5.26
N THR A 418 0.47 -10.48 6.27
CA THR A 418 -0.05 -11.77 6.76
C THR A 418 -0.64 -12.65 5.66
N ARG A 419 -1.39 -12.08 4.69
CA ARG A 419 -2.00 -12.85 3.59
C ARG A 419 -1.00 -13.50 2.64
N TRP A 420 0.17 -12.88 2.44
CA TRP A 420 1.17 -13.30 1.45
C TRP A 420 2.45 -13.84 2.08
N LEU A 421 2.63 -13.71 3.40
CA LEU A 421 3.82 -14.13 4.14
C LEU A 421 4.16 -15.60 3.92
N PHE A 422 3.17 -16.49 3.99
CA PHE A 422 3.39 -17.92 3.73
C PHE A 422 3.85 -18.19 2.29
N GLY A 423 3.18 -17.59 1.31
CA GLY A 423 3.53 -17.71 -0.10
C GLY A 423 4.92 -17.15 -0.41
N GLY A 424 5.26 -16.00 0.18
CA GLY A 424 6.53 -15.32 -0.01
C GLY A 424 7.69 -16.06 0.65
N THR A 425 7.44 -16.66 1.81
CA THR A 425 8.40 -17.52 2.51
C THR A 425 8.68 -18.78 1.71
N ASN A 426 7.65 -19.45 1.18
CA ASN A 426 7.83 -20.62 0.32
C ASN A 426 8.55 -20.29 -0.98
N TYR A 427 8.20 -19.16 -1.62
CA TYR A 427 8.93 -18.65 -2.77
C TYR A 427 10.41 -18.46 -2.43
N ARG A 428 10.74 -17.67 -1.40
CA ARG A 428 12.12 -17.40 -0.96
C ARG A 428 12.91 -18.70 -0.75
N ARG A 429 12.35 -19.64 0.00
CA ARG A 429 13.00 -20.92 0.31
C ARG A 429 13.16 -21.85 -0.90
N MET A 430 12.35 -21.69 -1.94
CA MET A 430 12.42 -22.49 -3.18
C MET A 430 13.33 -21.84 -4.24
N THR A 431 13.32 -20.52 -4.38
CA THR A 431 13.96 -19.83 -5.51
C THR A 431 15.32 -19.24 -5.17
N GLU A 432 15.54 -18.73 -3.94
CA GLU A 432 16.81 -18.13 -3.55
C GLU A 432 18.00 -19.10 -3.72
N PRO A 433 17.89 -20.41 -3.41
CA PRO A 433 18.93 -21.40 -3.74
C PRO A 433 19.33 -21.43 -5.22
N LEU A 434 18.41 -21.19 -6.15
CA LEU A 434 18.72 -21.17 -7.59
C LEU A 434 19.45 -19.89 -8.01
N PHE A 435 19.30 -18.79 -7.28
CA PHE A 435 20.11 -17.59 -7.47
C PHE A 435 21.51 -17.75 -6.88
N ILE A 436 21.61 -18.40 -5.72
CA ILE A 436 22.89 -18.78 -5.11
C ILE A 436 23.69 -19.67 -6.05
N ALA A 437 23.05 -20.70 -6.62
CA ALA A 437 23.68 -21.62 -7.58
C ALA A 437 24.32 -20.86 -8.76
N GLU A 438 23.59 -19.89 -9.32
CA GLU A 438 24.05 -19.05 -10.43
C GLU A 438 25.18 -18.10 -10.03
N HIS A 439 25.12 -17.51 -8.83
CA HIS A 439 26.15 -16.62 -8.29
C HIS A 439 27.50 -17.33 -8.20
N TYR A 440 27.53 -18.51 -7.56
CA TYR A 440 28.77 -19.28 -7.37
C TYR A 440 29.20 -20.02 -8.65
N LYS A 441 28.29 -20.39 -9.54
CA LYS A 441 28.64 -20.91 -10.88
C LYS A 441 29.46 -19.89 -11.67
N ASN A 442 29.12 -18.61 -11.55
CA ASN A 442 29.82 -17.51 -12.21
C ASN A 442 31.12 -17.09 -11.50
N GLY A 443 31.61 -17.86 -10.53
CA GLY A 443 32.87 -17.61 -9.84
C GLY A 443 32.85 -16.45 -8.85
N LYS A 444 31.66 -15.96 -8.45
CA LYS A 444 31.53 -14.93 -7.41
C LYS A 444 31.55 -15.56 -6.01
N SER A 445 31.91 -14.77 -5.00
CA SER A 445 31.87 -15.14 -3.56
C SER A 445 30.91 -14.23 -2.79
N ASP A 446 30.73 -14.50 -1.49
CA ASP A 446 30.05 -13.63 -0.52
C ASP A 446 28.62 -13.25 -0.91
N TYR A 447 27.81 -14.22 -1.34
CA TYR A 447 26.44 -13.97 -1.81
C TYR A 447 25.60 -13.15 -0.81
N ILE A 448 25.69 -13.46 0.48
CA ILE A 448 24.90 -12.80 1.54
C ILE A 448 25.18 -11.29 1.60
N LYS A 449 26.43 -10.88 1.39
CA LYS A 449 26.85 -9.47 1.45
C LYS A 449 26.70 -8.74 0.12
N THR A 450 26.99 -9.40 -0.99
CA THR A 450 27.20 -8.74 -2.29
C THR A 450 26.15 -9.10 -3.36
N GLY A 451 25.48 -10.25 -3.22
CA GLY A 451 24.63 -10.82 -4.28
C GLY A 451 23.15 -10.94 -3.92
N ARG A 452 22.78 -10.79 -2.65
CA ARG A 452 21.42 -11.00 -2.16
C ARG A 452 20.50 -9.83 -2.53
N SER A 453 19.47 -10.12 -3.32
CA SER A 453 18.46 -9.12 -3.74
C SER A 453 17.62 -8.62 -2.56
N GLU A 454 17.24 -7.34 -2.60
CA GLU A 454 16.49 -6.66 -1.53
C GLU A 454 15.14 -7.31 -1.24
N HIS A 455 14.46 -7.85 -2.25
CA HIS A 455 13.14 -8.46 -2.05
C HIS A 455 13.22 -9.71 -1.16
N TYR A 456 14.30 -10.51 -1.22
CA TYR A 456 14.50 -11.65 -0.32
C TYR A 456 14.76 -11.21 1.12
N LYS A 457 15.53 -10.12 1.31
CA LYS A 457 15.81 -9.55 2.64
C LYS A 457 14.52 -9.05 3.29
N LEU A 458 13.70 -8.32 2.54
CA LEU A 458 12.40 -7.83 3.03
C LEU A 458 11.43 -8.97 3.37
N LEU A 459 11.33 -10.00 2.52
CA LEU A 459 10.50 -11.17 2.80
C LEU A 459 10.94 -11.94 4.05
N GLU A 460 12.24 -12.07 4.29
CA GLU A 460 12.78 -12.68 5.51
C GLU A 460 12.52 -11.82 6.75
N GLN A 461 12.75 -10.50 6.65
CA GLN A 461 12.47 -9.55 7.72
C GLN A 461 11.00 -9.63 8.15
N TRP A 462 10.06 -9.56 7.19
CA TRP A 462 8.63 -9.59 7.50
C TRP A 462 8.18 -10.93 8.10
N TYR A 463 8.82 -12.05 7.73
CA TYR A 463 8.55 -13.34 8.34
C TYR A 463 9.00 -13.39 9.80
N ASN A 464 10.20 -12.87 10.10
CA ASN A 464 10.73 -12.85 11.46
C ASN A 464 9.90 -11.96 12.40
N GLU A 465 9.47 -10.78 11.92
CA GLU A 465 8.59 -9.85 12.65
C GLU A 465 7.22 -10.49 13.04
N ASP A 466 6.74 -11.45 12.25
CA ASP A 466 5.49 -12.18 12.48
C ASP A 466 5.70 -13.38 13.42
N GLN A 467 6.80 -14.13 13.25
CA GLN A 467 7.15 -15.26 14.12
C GLN A 467 7.44 -14.86 15.56
N GLU A 468 8.02 -13.67 15.81
CA GLU A 468 8.20 -13.15 17.17
C GLU A 468 6.87 -12.98 17.93
N LYS A 469 5.74 -12.93 17.23
CA LYS A 469 4.39 -12.83 17.80
C LYS A 469 3.68 -14.17 17.96
N ALA A 470 4.23 -15.26 17.42
CA ALA A 470 3.62 -16.59 17.43
C ALA A 470 4.55 -17.62 18.10
N ALA A 471 4.14 -18.16 19.25
CA ALA A 471 4.85 -19.26 19.88
C ALA A 471 4.83 -20.50 18.96
N SER A 472 5.97 -20.88 18.39
CA SER A 472 6.07 -22.05 17.51
C SER A 472 6.28 -23.32 18.33
N ASP A 473 5.48 -24.36 18.08
CA ASP A 473 5.63 -25.70 18.66
C ASP A 473 6.61 -26.56 17.83
N PRO A 474 7.77 -26.98 18.39
CA PRO A 474 8.79 -27.78 17.72
C PRO A 474 8.31 -29.17 17.25
N LEU A 475 7.25 -29.73 17.85
CA LEU A 475 6.81 -31.11 17.64
C LEU A 475 6.25 -31.37 16.23
N SER A 476 5.74 -30.34 15.54
CA SER A 476 5.13 -30.46 14.21
C SER A 476 6.15 -30.66 13.06
N LYS A 477 7.39 -30.17 13.22
CA LYS A 477 8.41 -30.22 12.16
C LYS A 477 8.98 -31.64 11.95
N LYS A 478 9.08 -32.42 13.03
CA LYS A 478 9.62 -33.79 13.04
C LYS A 478 8.85 -34.76 12.13
N ALA A 479 7.54 -34.58 11.98
CA ALA A 479 6.69 -35.45 11.17
C ALA A 479 6.78 -35.19 9.64
N ASN A 480 7.25 -34.00 9.22
CA ASN A 480 7.14 -33.52 7.83
C ASN A 480 8.47 -33.17 7.14
N VAL A 481 9.61 -33.54 7.72
CA VAL A 481 10.98 -33.21 7.24
C VAL A 481 11.22 -33.61 5.78
N LYS A 482 10.57 -34.67 5.31
CA LYS A 482 10.70 -35.15 3.92
C LYS A 482 10.05 -34.22 2.89
N ALA A 483 9.06 -33.43 3.30
CA ALA A 483 8.29 -32.51 2.47
C ALA A 483 8.64 -31.03 2.74
N SER A 484 9.48 -30.73 3.73
CA SER A 484 9.87 -29.36 4.08
C SER A 484 10.97 -28.80 3.17
N LEU A 485 10.98 -27.47 3.06
CA LEU A 485 12.11 -26.71 2.51
C LEU A 485 13.07 -26.35 3.64
N THR A 486 14.34 -26.10 3.31
CA THR A 486 15.30 -25.60 4.30
C THR A 486 14.80 -24.26 4.82
N ASP A 487 14.76 -24.11 6.14
CA ASP A 487 14.24 -22.90 6.79
C ASP A 487 15.09 -21.68 6.43
N ASP A 488 16.41 -21.89 6.43
CA ASP A 488 17.42 -20.96 5.95
C ASP A 488 17.59 -21.05 4.42
N SER A 489 17.05 -20.06 3.71
CA SER A 489 17.16 -19.98 2.25
C SER A 489 18.59 -19.65 1.76
N CYS A 490 19.46 -19.14 2.64
CA CYS A 490 20.87 -18.87 2.36
C CYS A 490 21.80 -20.05 2.67
N PHE A 491 21.26 -21.20 3.08
CA PHE A 491 22.04 -22.38 3.45
C PHE A 491 23.11 -22.74 2.41
N TRP A 492 22.73 -22.79 1.13
CA TRP A 492 23.66 -23.14 0.06
C TRP A 492 24.80 -22.12 -0.13
N ALA A 493 24.58 -20.85 0.20
CA ALA A 493 25.66 -19.86 0.14
C ALA A 493 26.73 -20.17 1.20
N ARG A 494 26.31 -20.57 2.41
CA ARG A 494 27.25 -21.00 3.46
C ARG A 494 28.01 -22.27 3.07
N VAL A 495 27.35 -23.23 2.42
CA VAL A 495 28.01 -24.44 1.89
C VAL A 495 29.12 -24.08 0.91
N GLU A 496 28.85 -23.17 -0.04
CA GLU A 496 29.86 -22.77 -1.03
C GLU A 496 31.06 -22.04 -0.38
N GLU A 497 30.82 -21.14 0.58
CA GLU A 497 31.90 -20.49 1.34
C GLU A 497 32.73 -21.48 2.17
N ALA A 498 32.08 -22.49 2.74
CA ALA A 498 32.75 -23.56 3.46
C ALA A 498 33.64 -24.39 2.51
N ARG A 499 33.18 -24.71 1.30
CA ARG A 499 33.99 -25.38 0.27
C ARG A 499 35.17 -24.53 -0.20
N ILE A 500 34.96 -23.23 -0.41
CA ILE A 500 36.04 -22.29 -0.75
C ILE A 500 37.10 -22.31 0.37
N SER A 501 36.66 -22.27 1.63
CA SER A 501 37.55 -22.38 2.79
C SER A 501 38.31 -23.72 2.82
N CYS A 502 37.66 -24.85 2.49
CA CYS A 502 38.33 -26.15 2.38
C CYS A 502 39.44 -26.16 1.31
N LYS A 503 39.16 -25.59 0.13
CA LYS A 503 40.13 -25.50 -0.97
C LYS A 503 41.32 -24.60 -0.61
N LEU A 504 41.07 -23.48 0.04
CA LEU A 504 42.11 -22.53 0.45
C LEU A 504 43.02 -23.08 1.56
N LEU A 505 42.49 -23.94 2.44
CA LEU A 505 43.29 -24.66 3.45
C LEU A 505 44.15 -25.77 2.83
N SER A 506 43.66 -26.39 1.76
CA SER A 506 44.37 -27.46 1.04
C SER A 506 45.47 -26.91 0.13
N ASN A 507 45.34 -25.66 -0.34
CA ASN A 507 46.35 -25.00 -1.17
C ASN A 507 47.50 -24.44 -0.30
N GLY A 508 48.73 -24.79 -0.65
CA GLY A 508 49.94 -24.53 0.16
C GLY A 508 50.29 -23.05 0.39
N ASP A 509 49.81 -22.15 -0.47
CA ASP A 509 50.31 -20.77 -0.61
C ASP A 509 49.65 -19.73 0.31
N SER A 510 48.75 -20.12 1.22
CA SER A 510 48.05 -19.17 2.11
C SER A 510 48.83 -18.90 3.41
N SER A 511 48.80 -17.64 3.88
CA SER A 511 49.44 -17.21 5.12
C SER A 511 48.79 -17.86 6.35
N VAL A 512 49.53 -17.94 7.47
CA VAL A 512 49.04 -18.56 8.73
C VAL A 512 47.78 -17.87 9.26
N SER A 513 47.72 -16.53 9.17
CA SER A 513 46.54 -15.76 9.60
C SER A 513 45.31 -16.07 8.75
N THR A 514 45.46 -16.14 7.42
CA THR A 514 44.38 -16.51 6.50
C THR A 514 43.90 -17.94 6.75
N LYS A 515 44.82 -18.89 7.00
CA LYS A 515 44.46 -20.27 7.36
C LYS A 515 43.64 -20.33 8.66
N ASN A 516 43.98 -19.52 9.67
CA ASN A 516 43.22 -19.49 10.92
C ASN A 516 41.79 -18.96 10.74
N ILE A 517 41.58 -17.96 9.88
CA ILE A 517 40.24 -17.45 9.55
C ILE A 517 39.39 -18.54 8.89
N HIS A 518 39.92 -19.25 7.89
CA HIS A 518 39.17 -20.33 7.23
C HIS A 518 38.86 -21.51 8.16
N LYS A 519 39.74 -21.81 9.13
CA LYS A 519 39.44 -22.79 10.18
C LYS A 519 38.28 -22.35 11.06
N ALA A 520 38.30 -21.10 11.51
CA ALA A 520 37.22 -20.55 12.34
C ALA A 520 35.88 -20.59 11.60
N ASN A 521 35.85 -20.16 10.33
CA ASN A 521 34.63 -20.20 9.50
C ASN A 521 34.08 -21.62 9.32
N LEU A 522 34.96 -22.63 9.19
CA LEU A 522 34.52 -24.03 9.08
C LEU A 522 33.95 -24.58 10.38
N ILE A 523 34.51 -24.19 11.53
CA ILE A 523 33.99 -24.57 12.85
C ILE A 523 32.61 -23.93 13.09
N GLU A 524 32.47 -22.65 12.74
CA GLU A 524 31.19 -21.93 12.82
C GLU A 524 30.14 -22.59 11.91
N PHE A 525 30.49 -22.88 10.66
CA PHE A 525 29.59 -23.55 9.73
C PHE A 525 29.19 -24.95 10.21
N GLU A 526 30.11 -25.71 10.82
CA GLU A 526 29.75 -26.99 11.43
C GLU A 526 28.71 -26.83 12.54
N ALA A 527 28.91 -25.88 13.45
CA ALA A 527 28.00 -25.63 14.56
C ALA A 527 26.60 -25.22 14.05
N ASP A 528 26.55 -24.37 13.02
CA ASP A 528 25.31 -23.97 12.35
C ASP A 528 24.57 -25.18 11.75
N VAL A 529 25.28 -26.04 11.01
CA VAL A 529 24.70 -27.25 10.42
C VAL A 529 24.17 -28.19 11.50
N LEU A 530 24.91 -28.36 12.59
CA LEU A 530 24.49 -29.19 13.71
C LEU A 530 23.19 -28.67 14.33
N GLY A 531 23.11 -27.37 14.63
CA GLY A 531 21.90 -26.74 15.15
C GLY A 531 20.72 -26.83 14.19
N MET A 532 20.94 -26.72 12.88
CA MET A 532 19.89 -26.92 11.87
C MET A 532 19.38 -28.36 11.84
N LEU A 533 20.27 -29.34 11.99
CA LEU A 533 19.88 -30.76 12.02
C LEU A 533 19.08 -31.11 13.27
N GLU A 534 19.51 -30.64 14.45
CA GLU A 534 18.80 -30.86 15.72
C GLU A 534 17.38 -30.28 15.69
N ASN A 535 17.18 -29.16 14.99
CA ASN A 535 15.88 -28.51 14.81
C ASN A 535 15.07 -28.99 13.59
N TYR A 536 15.57 -29.98 12.84
CA TYR A 536 15.01 -30.45 11.57
C TYR A 536 14.73 -29.32 10.55
N ALA A 537 15.59 -28.29 10.56
CA ALA A 537 15.47 -27.06 9.78
C ALA A 537 16.02 -27.19 8.35
N VAL A 538 16.60 -28.34 8.00
CA VAL A 538 17.24 -28.61 6.70
C VAL A 538 16.68 -29.85 6.02
N THR A 539 16.52 -29.80 4.70
CA THR A 539 15.94 -30.92 3.91
C THR A 539 16.93 -32.10 3.80
N PRO A 540 16.45 -33.36 3.78
CA PRO A 540 17.30 -34.53 3.55
C PRO A 540 18.04 -34.56 2.20
N GLU A 541 17.66 -33.72 1.24
CA GLU A 541 18.32 -33.63 -0.07
C GLU A 541 19.78 -33.17 0.00
N ILE A 542 20.18 -32.51 1.11
CA ILE A 542 21.60 -32.16 1.31
C ILE A 542 22.49 -33.41 1.42
N PHE A 543 21.91 -34.59 1.72
CA PHE A 543 22.65 -35.84 1.85
C PHE A 543 22.65 -36.68 0.56
N LEU A 544 22.13 -36.15 -0.54
CA LEU A 544 22.21 -36.82 -1.83
C LEU A 544 23.67 -36.96 -2.26
N ARG A 545 24.02 -38.10 -2.85
CA ARG A 545 25.41 -38.50 -3.15
C ARG A 545 26.18 -37.44 -3.95
N ASN A 546 25.51 -36.79 -4.90
CA ASN A 546 26.13 -35.83 -5.80
C ASN A 546 25.95 -34.37 -5.34
N SER A 547 25.37 -34.15 -4.16
CA SER A 547 25.12 -32.79 -3.65
C SER A 547 26.40 -32.04 -3.29
N SER A 548 26.38 -30.72 -3.40
CA SER A 548 27.52 -29.88 -2.99
C SER A 548 27.82 -29.98 -1.49
N PHE A 549 26.82 -30.29 -0.65
CA PHE A 549 27.03 -30.51 0.77
C PHE A 549 27.80 -31.82 1.03
N MET A 550 27.48 -32.91 0.33
CA MET A 550 28.25 -34.15 0.43
C MET A 550 29.67 -34.03 -0.14
N GLN A 551 29.85 -33.17 -1.16
CA GLN A 551 31.19 -32.82 -1.65
C GLN A 551 31.98 -32.03 -0.59
N TRP A 552 31.36 -31.02 0.02
CA TRP A 552 31.96 -30.29 1.16
C TRP A 552 32.35 -31.25 2.28
N TRP A 553 31.46 -32.16 2.68
CA TRP A 553 31.73 -33.13 3.74
C TRP A 553 32.97 -33.98 3.42
N SER A 554 33.12 -34.46 2.18
CA SER A 554 34.31 -35.20 1.75
C SER A 554 35.58 -34.34 1.82
N GLU A 555 35.52 -33.09 1.34
CA GLU A 555 36.64 -32.14 1.39
C GLU A 555 37.03 -31.82 2.85
N TYR A 556 36.05 -31.65 3.71
CA TYR A 556 36.22 -31.32 5.14
C TYR A 556 36.77 -32.50 5.94
N GLU A 557 36.29 -33.72 5.68
CA GLU A 557 36.82 -34.94 6.30
C GLU A 557 38.31 -35.14 5.97
N GLU A 558 38.72 -34.85 4.73
CA GLU A 558 40.14 -34.91 4.37
C GLU A 558 41.00 -33.90 5.12
N ILE A 559 40.48 -32.69 5.36
CA ILE A 559 41.16 -31.63 6.12
C ILE A 559 41.37 -32.06 7.57
N ILE A 560 40.35 -32.65 8.19
CA ILE A 560 40.44 -33.21 9.54
C ILE A 560 41.46 -34.35 9.57
N ARG A 561 41.39 -35.29 8.61
CA ARG A 561 42.31 -36.44 8.52
C ARG A 561 43.77 -36.02 8.36
N LYS A 562 44.03 -34.92 7.64
CA LYS A 562 45.38 -34.34 7.46
C LYS A 562 45.84 -33.48 8.65
N ASN A 563 45.08 -33.46 9.75
CA ASN A 563 45.36 -32.69 10.98
C ASN A 563 45.47 -31.16 10.75
N PHE A 564 44.88 -30.62 9.69
CA PHE A 564 44.89 -29.17 9.47
C PHE A 564 44.09 -28.42 10.54
N MET A 565 43.09 -29.05 11.17
CA MET A 565 42.32 -28.50 12.29
C MET A 565 43.00 -28.62 13.66
N GLY A 566 44.15 -29.30 13.73
CA GLY A 566 44.84 -29.63 14.98
C GLY A 566 44.46 -31.01 15.52
N THR A 567 45.39 -31.65 16.22
CA THR A 567 45.26 -33.05 16.70
C THR A 567 44.23 -33.25 17.80
N ALA A 568 43.83 -32.18 18.50
CA ALA A 568 42.82 -32.19 19.54
C ALA A 568 41.40 -31.88 19.02
N TYR A 569 41.23 -31.65 17.71
CA TYR A 569 39.94 -31.28 17.15
C TYR A 569 38.99 -32.48 17.10
N VAL A 570 37.87 -32.39 17.82
CA VAL A 570 36.81 -33.40 17.84
C VAL A 570 35.51 -32.74 17.45
N SER A 571 34.84 -33.32 16.45
CA SER A 571 33.62 -32.79 15.85
C SER A 571 32.47 -33.77 16.06
N ARG A 572 31.36 -33.31 16.66
CA ARG A 572 30.14 -34.11 16.87
C ARG A 572 29.50 -34.44 15.52
N LEU A 573 29.44 -33.46 14.62
CA LEU A 573 28.91 -33.66 13.26
C LEU A 573 29.72 -34.71 12.50
N THR A 574 31.05 -34.68 12.64
CA THR A 574 31.95 -35.62 11.96
C THR A 574 31.70 -37.06 12.39
N ASN A 575 31.58 -37.31 13.69
CA ASN A 575 31.28 -38.64 14.19
C ASN A 575 29.93 -39.14 13.67
N TRP A 576 28.92 -38.28 13.68
CA TRP A 576 27.59 -38.60 13.17
C TRP A 576 27.58 -38.90 11.65
N MET A 577 28.28 -38.08 10.86
CA MET A 577 28.41 -38.27 9.41
C MET A 577 29.16 -39.56 9.06
N ARG A 578 30.26 -39.88 9.77
CA ARG A 578 31.02 -41.14 9.59
C ARG A 578 30.18 -42.38 9.88
N ASN A 579 29.36 -42.31 10.92
CA ASN A 579 28.43 -43.38 11.29
C ASN A 579 27.22 -43.49 10.36
N ARG A 580 27.14 -42.65 9.31
CA ARG A 580 26.03 -42.59 8.36
C ARG A 580 24.67 -42.31 9.01
N GLY A 581 24.66 -41.59 10.13
CA GLY A 581 23.44 -41.24 10.87
C GLY A 581 22.42 -40.43 10.04
N TYR A 582 22.87 -39.75 8.98
CA TYR A 582 22.01 -39.04 8.04
C TYR A 582 21.03 -39.93 7.27
N ARG A 583 21.21 -41.25 7.24
CA ARG A 583 20.28 -42.19 6.60
C ARG A 583 18.92 -42.22 7.29
N ASP A 584 18.92 -42.07 8.62
CA ASP A 584 17.71 -42.13 9.44
C ASP A 584 17.07 -40.75 9.62
N TYR A 585 17.78 -39.67 9.25
CA TYR A 585 17.30 -38.29 9.33
C TYR A 585 15.97 -38.07 8.61
N ALA A 586 15.81 -38.65 7.42
CA ALA A 586 14.58 -38.53 6.62
C ALA A 586 13.36 -39.20 7.26
N SER A 587 13.56 -40.09 8.23
CA SER A 587 12.50 -40.78 8.97
C SER A 587 12.10 -40.07 10.27
N GLY A 588 12.71 -38.92 10.59
CA GLY A 588 12.46 -38.19 11.84
C GLY A 588 13.10 -38.85 13.06
N ASN A 589 14.00 -39.81 12.87
CA ASN A 589 14.74 -40.47 13.94
C ASN A 589 16.17 -39.93 13.98
N LEU A 590 16.31 -38.65 14.34
CA LEU A 590 17.63 -38.07 14.60
C LEU A 590 18.06 -38.44 16.03
N LEU A 591 19.08 -39.30 16.13
CA LEU A 591 19.90 -39.45 17.33
C LEU A 591 21.28 -38.90 17.00
N ILE A 592 21.56 -37.68 17.44
CA ILE A 592 22.92 -37.14 17.42
C ILE A 592 23.52 -37.43 18.80
N PRO A 593 24.55 -38.30 18.90
CA PRO A 593 25.21 -38.61 20.16
C PRO A 593 25.86 -37.39 20.83
#